data_AF-A0A0B0CVJ1-F1
#
_entry.id   AF-A0A0B0CVJ1-F1
#
_cell.length_a   1.000
_cell.length_b   1.000
_cell.length_c   1.000
_cell.angle_alpha   90.00
_cell.angle_beta   90.00
_cell.angle_gamma   90.00
#
_symmetry.space_group_name_H-M   'P 1'
#
loop_
_entity.id
_entity.type
_entity.pdbx_description
1 polymer ?
#
loop_
_entity_poly.entity_id
_entity_poly.type
_entity_poly.pdbx_seq_one_letter_code
_entity_poly.pdbx_strand_id
1 'polypeptide(L)' 'MERNHTMMQFFEWHLANDGDHWNRLALLAGEIKECGIDALWIPPATKGISQEDNGYGIYDNYDLG' A
#
# COMPACT_ATOMS: atom_id res chain seq x y z
N MET A 1 -12.65 25.59 11.56
CA MET A 1 -13.24 24.29 11.96
C MET A 1 -12.15 23.26 11.85
N GLU A 2 -12.05 22.36 12.82
CA GLU A 2 -11.12 21.23 12.77
C GLU A 2 -11.60 20.25 11.69
N ARG A 3 -10.67 19.67 10.91
CA ARG A 3 -10.99 18.73 9.82
C ARG A 3 -10.90 17.30 10.38
N ASN A 4 -11.87 16.44 10.07
CA ASN A 4 -11.82 15.03 10.44
C ASN A 4 -10.65 14.34 9.74
N HIS A 5 -9.98 13.44 10.47
CA HIS A 5 -8.95 12.58 9.92
C HIS A 5 -9.57 11.32 9.31
N THR A 6 -9.18 11.01 8.07
CA THR A 6 -9.68 9.84 7.34
C THR A 6 -8.52 8.96 6.90
N MET A 7 -8.60 7.66 7.20
CA MET A 7 -7.64 6.66 6.75
C MET A 7 -8.22 5.86 5.58
N MET A 8 -7.37 5.45 4.64
CA MET A 8 -7.71 4.53 3.54
C MET A 8 -6.78 3.33 3.52
N GLN A 9 -7.35 2.13 3.37
CA GLN A 9 -6.59 0.93 2.99
C GLN A 9 -6.26 1.04 1.50
N PHE A 10 -4.97 1.05 1.15
CA PHE A 10 -4.52 1.26 -0.23
C PHE A 10 -4.15 -0.05 -0.93
N PHE A 11 -4.86 -1.15 -0.68
CA PHE A 11 -4.65 -2.41 -1.38
C PHE A 11 -5.92 -3.26 -1.31
N GLU A 12 -6.03 -4.22 -2.22
CA GLU A 12 -7.02 -5.29 -2.18
C GLU A 12 -6.35 -6.62 -2.55
N TRP A 13 -7.06 -7.74 -2.40
CA TRP A 13 -6.46 -9.07 -2.42
C TRP A 13 -6.00 -9.55 -3.81
N HIS A 14 -6.64 -9.10 -4.89
CA HIS A 14 -6.48 -9.62 -6.25
C HIS A 14 -5.72 -8.67 -7.19
N LEU A 15 -4.85 -7.83 -6.62
CA LEU A 15 -3.99 -6.96 -7.41
C LEU A 15 -3.07 -7.80 -8.30
N ALA A 16 -2.75 -7.29 -9.48
CA ALA A 16 -1.78 -7.94 -10.35
C ALA A 16 -0.40 -7.96 -9.69
N ASN A 17 0.30 -9.10 -9.75
CA ASN A 17 1.71 -9.21 -9.38
C ASN A 17 2.60 -8.62 -10.48
N ASP A 18 2.51 -7.31 -10.69
CA ASP A 18 3.24 -6.56 -11.71
C ASP A 18 4.34 -5.64 -11.15
N GLY A 19 4.45 -5.55 -9.82
CA GLY A 19 5.42 -4.68 -9.14
C GLY A 19 5.09 -3.17 -9.20
N ASP A 20 3.97 -2.77 -9.79
CA ASP A 20 3.64 -1.35 -10.01
C ASP A 20 2.81 -0.71 -8.89
N HIS A 21 2.50 -1.46 -7.81
CA HIS A 21 1.66 -0.97 -6.71
C HIS A 21 2.19 0.34 -6.09
N TRP A 22 3.50 0.42 -5.84
CA TRP A 22 4.14 1.62 -5.27
C TRP A 22 4.19 2.79 -6.24
N ASN A 23 4.35 2.52 -7.54
CA ASN A 23 4.29 3.54 -8.59
C ASN A 23 2.88 4.16 -8.68
N ARG A 24 1.83 3.32 -8.61
CA ARG A 24 0.43 3.77 -8.57
C ARG A 24 0.15 4.63 -7.34
N LEU A 25 0.67 4.24 -6.17
CA LEU A 25 0.55 5.04 -4.95
C LEU A 25 1.20 6.42 -5.13
N ALA A 26 2.43 6.49 -5.65
CA ALA A 26 3.14 7.74 -5.86
C ALA A 26 2.39 8.68 -6.83
N LEU A 27 1.81 8.12 -7.89
CA LEU A 27 1.01 8.86 -8.87
C LEU A 27 -0.29 9.43 -8.27
N LEU A 28 -1.00 8.63 -7.46
CA LEU A 28 -2.33 8.97 -6.92
C LEU A 28 -2.28 9.78 -5.61
N ALA A 29 -1.12 9.91 -4.97
CA ALA A 29 -0.98 10.55 -3.65
C ALA A 29 -1.58 11.97 -3.58
N GLY A 30 -1.42 12.77 -4.65
CA GLY A 30 -2.01 14.11 -4.72
C GLY A 30 -3.53 14.09 -4.72
N GLU A 31 -4.13 13.28 -5.60
CA GLU A 31 -5.58 13.13 -5.73
C GLU A 31 -6.21 12.59 -4.43
N ILE A 32 -5.55 11.62 -3.78
CA ILE A 32 -5.96 11.05 -2.49
C ILE A 32 -6.02 12.15 -1.41
N LYS A 33 -5.03 13.05 -1.38
CA LYS A 33 -5.00 14.15 -0.43
C LYS A 33 -6.09 15.19 -0.71
N GLU A 34 -6.34 15.49 -1.98
CA GLU A 34 -7.43 16.39 -2.40
C GLU A 34 -8.79 15.83 -1.98
N CYS A 35 -8.98 14.51 -2.05
CA CYS A 35 -10.17 13.81 -1.56
C CYS A 35 -10.33 13.84 -0.03
N GLY A 36 -9.32 14.29 0.73
CA GLY A 36 -9.39 14.43 2.18
C GLY A 36 -8.99 13.20 2.98
N ILE A 37 -8.24 12.28 2.36
CA ILE A 37 -7.56 11.21 3.08
C ILE A 37 -6.26 11.76 3.66
N ASP A 38 -6.00 11.43 4.93
CA ASP A 38 -4.85 11.92 5.70
C ASP A 38 -3.87 10.81 6.10
N ALA A 39 -4.29 9.55 6.02
CA ALA A 39 -3.46 8.40 6.35
C ALA A 39 -3.73 7.22 5.40
N LEU A 40 -2.69 6.44 5.11
CA LEU A 40 -2.79 5.25 4.29
C LEU A 40 -2.31 4.03 5.07
N TRP A 41 -3.09 2.96 5.04
CA TRP A 41 -2.65 1.62 5.38
C TRP A 41 -2.18 0.92 4.11
N ILE A 42 -0.88 0.63 4.05
CA ILE A 42 -0.21 -0.07 2.95
C ILE A 42 -0.10 -1.57 3.22
N PRO A 43 0.01 -2.43 2.18
CA PRO A 43 0.25 -3.85 2.39
C PRO A 43 1.65 -4.09 3.02
N PRO A 44 1.93 -5.28 3.57
CA PRO A 44 3.26 -5.60 4.06
C PRO A 44 4.31 -5.41 2.95
N ALA A 45 5.36 -4.63 3.24
CA ALA A 45 6.37 -4.22 2.26
C ALA A 45 7.59 -5.16 2.23
N THR A 46 7.61 -6.18 3.08
CA THR A 46 8.74 -7.09 3.27
C THR A 46 8.62 -8.35 2.41
N LYS A 47 9.74 -8.98 2.07
CA LYS A 47 9.79 -10.20 1.26
C LYS A 47 8.93 -11.32 1.85
N GLY A 48 7.98 -11.83 1.04
CA GLY A 48 7.15 -12.99 1.35
C GLY A 48 7.75 -14.33 0.90
N ILE A 49 7.01 -15.43 1.12
CA ILE A 49 7.41 -16.79 0.70
C ILE A 49 7.50 -16.96 -0.82
N SER A 50 6.86 -16.10 -1.60
CA SER A 50 6.94 -16.02 -3.06
C SER A 50 6.71 -14.58 -3.53
N GLN A 51 6.97 -14.30 -4.81
CA GLN A 51 6.69 -12.99 -5.40
C GLN A 51 5.18 -12.68 -5.45
N GLU A 52 4.34 -13.72 -5.56
CA GLU A 52 2.88 -13.59 -5.63
C GLU A 52 2.22 -13.48 -4.24
N ASP A 53 2.99 -13.60 -3.15
CA ASP A 53 2.45 -13.47 -1.80
C ASP A 53 1.99 -12.03 -1.54
N ASN A 54 0.78 -11.88 -1.00
CA ASN A 54 0.22 -10.57 -0.63
C ASN A 54 0.96 -9.90 0.56
N GLY A 55 1.99 -10.56 1.11
CA GLY A 55 2.87 -10.08 2.17
C GLY A 55 2.61 -10.68 3.54
N TYR A 56 1.56 -11.51 3.70
CA TYR A 56 1.21 -12.12 4.98
C TYR A 56 1.99 -13.42 5.25
N GLY A 57 2.55 -14.04 4.22
CA GLY A 57 3.53 -15.13 4.34
C GLY A 57 4.95 -14.57 4.49
N ILE A 58 5.24 -13.88 5.59
CA ILE A 58 6.52 -13.17 5.76
C ILE A 58 7.74 -14.12 5.80
N TYR A 59 8.78 -13.78 5.04
CA TYR A 59 10.04 -14.53 4.99
C TYR A 59 11.21 -13.75 5.61
N ASP A 60 11.48 -12.53 5.11
CA ASP A 60 12.55 -11.67 5.62
C ASP A 60 12.03 -10.25 5.86
N ASN A 61 12.05 -9.81 7.13
CA ASN A 61 11.59 -8.48 7.55
C ASN A 61 12.54 -7.35 7.13
N TYR A 62 13.77 -7.65 6.71
CA TYR A 62 14.78 -6.67 6.33
C TYR A 62 14.89 -6.47 4.82
N ASP A 63 14.28 -7.35 4.03
CA ASP A 63 14.24 -7.29 2.58
C ASP A 63 12.95 -6.59 2.13
N LEU A 64 13.09 -5.37 1.61
CA LEU A 64 11.98 -4.49 1.18
C LEU A 64 11.79 -4.45 -0.35
N GLY A 65 12.32 -5.44 -1.07
CA GLY A 65 12.28 -5.50 -2.54
C GLY A 65 13.66 -5.46 -3.18
#